data_AF-F0QUP1-F1
#
_entry.id   AF-F0QUP1-F1
#
_cell.length_a   1.000
_cell.length_b   1.000
_cell.length_c   1.000
_cell.angle_alpha   90.00
_cell.angle_beta   90.00
_cell.angle_gamma   90.00
#
_symmetry.space_group_name_H-M   'P 1'
#
loop_
_entity.id
_entity.type
_entity.pdbx_description
1 polymer ?
#
loop_
_entity_poly.entity_id
_entity_poly.type
_entity_poly.pdbx_seq_one_letter_code
_entity_poly.pdbx_strand_id
1 'polypeptide(L)'
;MPYKISVILDRARLERIKGTPLERLVKDLYGGYLKVIELEVPDDIAQRILKEFPRARIDARGFIEETPVAFKRELFEVIAQLRSVSKEIFGELLKPERLSRVKELAAKEEEYLPPPTLPEEK
;
A
#
# COMPACT_ATOMS: atom_id res chain seq x y z
N MET A 1 -1.45 0.64 -20.54
CA MET A 1 -1.30 -0.60 -19.73
C MET A 1 -1.79 -0.25 -18.34
N PRO A 2 -2.65 -1.04 -17.69
CA PRO A 2 -3.07 -0.74 -16.33
C PRO A 2 -1.84 -0.70 -15.43
N TYR A 3 -1.75 0.33 -14.58
CA TYR A 3 -0.73 0.40 -13.54
C TYR A 3 -0.97 -0.71 -12.52
N LYS A 4 0.02 -0.97 -11.66
CA LYS A 4 -0.08 -2.00 -10.63
C LYS A 4 0.25 -1.42 -9.29
N ILE A 5 -0.32 -2.00 -8.23
CA ILE A 5 0.14 -1.74 -6.87
C ILE A 5 0.23 -3.05 -6.10
N SER A 6 1.31 -3.22 -5.36
CA SER A 6 1.53 -4.40 -4.53
C SER A 6 1.18 -4.11 -3.06
N VAL A 7 0.64 -5.11 -2.37
CA VAL A 7 0.45 -5.11 -0.93
C VAL A 7 1.24 -6.29 -0.36
N ILE A 8 2.23 -5.98 0.50
CA ILE A 8 2.99 -7.00 1.22
C ILE A 8 2.09 -7.65 2.28
N LEU A 9 2.18 -8.97 2.38
CA LEU A 9 1.41 -9.79 3.31
C LEU A 9 2.36 -10.39 4.34
N ASP A 10 2.36 -9.80 5.54
CA ASP A 10 2.94 -10.45 6.71
C ASP A 10 2.07 -11.64 7.18
N ARG A 11 2.54 -12.35 8.20
CA ARG A 11 1.82 -13.50 8.76
C ARG A 11 0.41 -13.15 9.24
N ALA A 12 0.20 -11.99 9.86
CA ALA A 12 -1.11 -11.59 10.36
C ALA A 12 -2.08 -11.28 9.22
N ARG A 13 -1.59 -10.64 8.14
CA ARG A 13 -2.35 -10.38 6.92
C ARG A 13 -2.73 -11.67 6.19
N LEU A 14 -1.80 -12.62 6.12
CA LEU A 14 -2.06 -13.94 5.52
C LEU A 14 -3.17 -14.69 6.26
N GLU A 15 -3.14 -14.73 7.59
CA GLU A 15 -4.20 -15.39 8.37
C GLU A 15 -5.57 -14.73 8.15
N ARG A 16 -5.62 -13.39 7.98
CA ARG A 16 -6.88 -12.67 7.74
C ARG A 16 -7.53 -12.97 6.39
N ILE A 17 -6.77 -13.41 5.39
CA ILE A 17 -7.28 -13.73 4.05
C ILE A 17 -7.38 -15.24 3.81
N LYS A 18 -6.95 -16.06 4.78
CA LYS A 18 -6.97 -17.52 4.70
C LYS A 18 -8.39 -18.05 4.51
N GLY A 19 -8.56 -19.01 3.61
CA GLY A 19 -9.87 -19.56 3.25
C GLY A 19 -10.75 -18.61 2.43
N THR A 20 -10.24 -17.44 2.03
CA THR A 20 -10.93 -16.56 1.07
C THR A 20 -10.38 -16.77 -0.35
N PRO A 21 -11.09 -16.33 -1.40
CA PRO A 21 -10.58 -16.39 -2.78
C PRO A 21 -9.24 -15.66 -2.98
N LEU A 22 -8.92 -14.68 -2.12
CA LEU A 22 -7.69 -13.90 -2.17
C LEU A 22 -6.42 -14.74 -1.96
N GLU A 23 -6.52 -15.86 -1.23
CA GLU A 23 -5.37 -16.73 -0.95
C GLU A 23 -4.75 -17.28 -2.25
N ARG A 24 -5.55 -17.48 -3.29
CA ARG A 24 -5.10 -17.95 -4.62
C ARG A 24 -4.35 -16.88 -5.42
N LEU A 25 -4.46 -15.62 -5.01
CA LEU A 25 -3.83 -14.48 -5.68
C LEU A 25 -2.50 -14.09 -5.02
N VAL A 26 -2.14 -14.76 -3.92
CA VAL A 26 -0.88 -14.53 -3.22
C VAL A 26 0.28 -14.98 -4.11
N LYS A 27 1.24 -14.08 -4.32
CA LYS A 27 2.46 -14.31 -5.07
C LYS A 27 3.67 -14.30 -4.16
N ASP A 28 4.68 -15.04 -4.58
CA ASP A 28 5.97 -15.08 -3.93
C ASP A 28 6.88 -14.00 -4.50
N LEU A 29 7.53 -13.26 -3.61
CA LEU A 29 8.55 -12.29 -3.94
C LEU A 29 9.85 -12.67 -3.22
N TYR A 30 10.99 -12.45 -3.89
CA TYR A 30 12.31 -12.83 -3.39
C TYR A 30 12.40 -14.31 -2.96
N GLY A 31 12.01 -15.22 -3.85
CA GLY A 31 12.06 -16.66 -3.59
C GLY A 31 11.12 -17.14 -2.47
N GLY A 32 10.07 -16.36 -2.17
CA GLY A 32 9.07 -16.69 -1.15
C GLY A 32 9.35 -16.06 0.22
N TYR A 33 10.42 -15.28 0.37
CA TYR A 33 10.70 -14.53 1.60
C TYR A 33 9.62 -13.49 1.91
N LEU A 34 9.05 -12.87 0.87
CA LEU A 34 7.88 -12.02 0.98
C LEU A 34 6.71 -12.62 0.21
N LYS A 35 5.51 -12.40 0.72
CA LYS A 35 4.25 -12.70 0.04
C LYS A 35 3.58 -11.38 -0.31
N VAL A 36 2.98 -11.30 -1.50
CA VAL A 36 2.29 -10.09 -1.96
C VAL A 36 0.97 -10.45 -2.64
N ILE A 37 0.04 -9.50 -2.63
CA ILE A 37 -1.05 -9.45 -3.62
C ILE A 37 -0.78 -8.25 -4.51
N GLU A 38 -0.90 -8.44 -5.82
CA GLU A 38 -0.81 -7.38 -6.82
C GLU A 38 -2.20 -7.02 -7.31
N LEU A 39 -2.45 -5.74 -7.46
CA LEU A 39 -3.72 -5.19 -7.91
C LEU A 39 -3.52 -4.37 -9.17
N GLU A 40 -4.40 -4.53 -10.13
CA GLU A 40 -4.45 -3.65 -11.30
C GLU A 40 -5.12 -2.32 -10.90
N VAL A 41 -4.48 -1.23 -11.28
CA VAL A 41 -4.91 0.14 -10.97
C VAL A 41 -5.27 0.82 -12.27
N PRO A 42 -6.56 1.19 -12.46
CA PRO A 42 -6.98 2.00 -13.60
C PRO A 42 -6.24 3.34 -13.66
N ASP A 43 -6.05 3.86 -14.87
CA ASP A 43 -5.23 5.06 -15.10
C ASP A 43 -5.75 6.28 -14.31
N ASP A 44 -7.06 6.50 -14.25
CA ASP A 44 -7.69 7.59 -13.51
C ASP A 44 -7.42 7.49 -11.99
N ILE A 45 -7.46 6.28 -11.46
CA ILE A 45 -7.15 5.99 -10.06
C ILE A 45 -5.67 6.20 -9.79
N ALA A 46 -4.79 5.74 -10.68
CA ALA A 46 -3.35 5.92 -10.54
C ALA A 46 -2.99 7.42 -10.51
N GLN A 47 -3.53 8.21 -11.45
CA GLN A 47 -3.33 9.66 -11.46
C GLN A 47 -3.83 10.32 -10.17
N ARG A 48 -4.97 9.87 -9.64
CA ARG A 48 -5.49 10.36 -8.36
C ARG A 48 -4.55 10.02 -7.20
N ILE A 49 -4.03 8.80 -7.13
CA ILE A 49 -3.06 8.39 -6.09
C ILE A 49 -1.81 9.27 -6.14
N LEU A 50 -1.22 9.47 -7.33
CA LEU A 50 -0.03 10.30 -7.51
C LEU A 50 -0.27 11.77 -7.11
N LYS A 51 -1.48 12.30 -7.36
CA LYS A 51 -1.86 13.65 -6.96
C LYS A 51 -1.99 13.80 -5.45
N GLU A 52 -2.56 12.80 -4.77
CA GLU A 52 -2.80 12.85 -3.32
C GLU A 52 -1.54 12.57 -2.50
N PHE A 53 -0.58 11.82 -3.05
CA PHE A 53 0.65 11.41 -2.37
C PHE A 53 1.88 11.79 -3.21
N PRO A 54 2.48 12.97 -2.99
CA PRO A 54 3.52 13.52 -3.88
C PRO A 54 4.81 12.69 -4.01
N ARG A 55 5.11 11.82 -3.03
CA ARG A 55 6.25 10.90 -3.09
C ARG A 55 5.95 9.65 -3.92
N ALA A 56 4.68 9.33 -4.14
CA ALA A 56 4.31 8.17 -4.92
C ALA A 56 4.79 8.35 -6.37
N ARG A 57 5.30 7.27 -6.95
CA ARG A 57 5.82 7.26 -8.33
C ARG A 57 5.56 5.93 -9.01
N ILE A 58 5.69 5.92 -10.33
CA ILE A 58 5.56 4.71 -11.13
C ILE A 58 6.95 4.18 -11.48
N ASP A 59 7.23 2.92 -11.17
CA ASP A 59 8.47 2.25 -11.58
C ASP A 59 8.45 1.85 -13.07
N ALA A 60 9.59 1.40 -13.60
CA ALA A 60 9.73 1.01 -15.01
C ALA A 60 8.83 -0.18 -15.43
N ARG A 61 8.23 -0.89 -14.46
CA ARG A 61 7.32 -2.04 -14.70
C ARG A 61 5.85 -1.65 -14.51
N GLY A 62 5.57 -0.36 -14.25
CA GLY A 62 4.22 0.15 -14.06
C GLY A 62 3.69 0.02 -12.62
N PHE A 63 4.54 -0.29 -11.63
CA PHE A 63 4.12 -0.33 -10.23
C PHE A 63 4.11 1.06 -9.60
N ILE A 64 3.01 1.38 -8.93
CA ILE A 64 2.88 2.53 -8.03
C ILE A 64 3.62 2.17 -6.73
N GLU A 65 4.75 2.82 -6.54
CA GLU A 65 5.67 2.66 -5.41
C GLU A 65 5.78 3.96 -4.62
N GLU A 66 6.45 3.90 -3.47
CA GLU A 66 6.66 5.05 -2.57
C GLU A 66 5.37 5.72 -2.07
N THR A 67 4.26 4.97 -2.06
CA THR A 67 3.04 5.40 -1.34
C THR A 67 3.25 5.28 0.17
N PRO A 68 2.58 6.12 0.98
CA PRO A 68 2.70 6.05 2.44
C PRO A 68 2.33 4.68 3.01
N VAL A 69 2.93 4.33 4.15
CA VAL A 69 2.66 3.08 4.85
C VAL A 69 1.19 3.00 5.26
N ALA A 70 0.61 4.12 5.72
CA ALA A 70 -0.79 4.27 6.07
C ALA A 70 -1.70 3.96 4.88
N PHE A 71 -1.32 4.37 3.66
CA PHE A 71 -2.08 4.07 2.46
C PHE A 71 -2.05 2.57 2.14
N LYS A 72 -0.86 1.93 2.16
CA LYS A 72 -0.74 0.48 1.92
C LYS A 72 -1.48 -0.34 2.99
N ARG A 73 -1.47 0.12 4.25
CA ARG A 73 -2.23 -0.49 5.34
C ARG A 73 -3.72 -0.40 5.08
N GLU A 74 -4.22 0.79 4.76
CA GLU A 74 -5.65 1.00 4.50
C GLU A 74 -6.13 0.24 3.26
N LEU A 75 -5.31 0.18 2.21
CA LEU A 75 -5.57 -0.64 1.02
C LEU A 75 -5.77 -2.12 1.41
N PHE A 76 -4.92 -2.66 2.29
CA PHE A 76 -5.11 -4.02 2.81
C PHE A 76 -6.42 -4.17 3.59
N GLU A 77 -6.77 -3.21 4.46
CA GLU A 77 -8.02 -3.27 5.22
C GLU A 77 -9.25 -3.34 4.30
N VAL A 78 -9.27 -2.54 3.23
CA VAL A 78 -10.34 -2.57 2.23
C VAL A 78 -10.38 -3.91 1.49
N ILE A 79 -9.22 -4.42 1.07
CA ILE A 79 -9.13 -5.75 0.42
C ILE A 79 -9.68 -6.85 1.33
N ALA A 80 -9.28 -6.86 2.60
CA ALA A 80 -9.73 -7.86 3.56
C ALA A 80 -11.24 -7.73 3.88
N GLN A 81 -11.75 -6.50 3.97
CA GLN A 81 -13.17 -6.20 4.20
C GLN A 81 -14.04 -6.68 3.02
N LEU A 82 -13.62 -6.37 1.78
CA LEU A 82 -14.39 -6.67 0.57
C LEU A 82 -14.10 -8.06 0.00
N ARG A 83 -13.03 -8.71 0.46
CA ARG A 83 -12.52 -9.99 -0.06
C ARG A 83 -12.30 -9.96 -1.58
N SER A 84 -11.86 -8.80 -2.08
CA SER A 84 -11.71 -8.51 -3.51
C SER A 84 -10.42 -7.72 -3.77
N VAL A 85 -9.91 -7.83 -4.99
CA VAL A 85 -8.80 -7.00 -5.54
C VAL A 85 -9.24 -6.19 -6.76
N SER A 86 -10.53 -6.22 -7.07
CA SER A 86 -11.10 -5.55 -8.23
C SER A 86 -11.25 -4.05 -7.99
N LYS A 87 -11.58 -3.30 -9.04
CA LYS A 87 -11.57 -1.83 -9.04
C LYS A 87 -12.40 -1.16 -7.92
N GLU A 88 -13.42 -1.82 -7.40
CA GLU A 88 -14.29 -1.29 -6.34
C GLU A 88 -13.54 -0.96 -5.04
N ILE A 89 -12.41 -1.64 -4.77
CA ILE A 89 -11.59 -1.35 -3.59
C ILE A 89 -11.08 0.10 -3.62
N PHE A 90 -10.77 0.64 -4.81
CA PHE A 90 -10.26 2.00 -4.93
C PHE A 90 -11.37 3.02 -4.72
N GLY A 91 -12.60 2.67 -5.10
CA GLY A 91 -13.78 3.48 -4.80
C GLY A 91 -14.00 3.60 -3.29
N GLU A 92 -13.82 2.51 -2.54
CA GLU A 92 -13.91 2.51 -1.06
C GLU A 92 -12.71 3.21 -0.40
N LEU A 93 -11.49 2.93 -0.87
CA LEU A 93 -10.24 3.48 -0.33
C LEU A 93 -10.17 5.01 -0.48
N LEU A 94 -10.62 5.54 -1.62
CA LEU A 94 -10.54 6.95 -1.97
C LEU A 94 -11.81 7.75 -1.61
N LYS A 95 -12.69 7.19 -0.76
CA LYS A 95 -13.77 7.96 -0.14
C LYS A 95 -13.19 9.12 0.67
N PRO A 96 -13.81 10.32 0.64
CA PRO A 96 -13.24 11.52 1.26
C PRO A 96 -12.84 11.33 2.73
N GLU A 97 -13.67 10.66 3.52
CA GLU A 97 -13.46 10.49 4.97
C GLU A 97 -12.26 9.58 5.24
N ARG A 98 -12.17 8.47 4.51
CA ARG A 98 -11.07 7.50 4.63
C ARG A 98 -9.77 8.10 4.10
N LEU A 99 -9.82 8.78 2.97
CA LEU A 99 -8.66 9.44 2.35
C LEU A 99 -8.11 10.54 3.27
N SER A 100 -8.95 11.37 3.89
CA SER A 100 -8.50 12.39 4.86
C SER A 100 -7.71 11.76 6.00
N ARG A 101 -8.27 10.70 6.61
CA ARG A 101 -7.60 9.97 7.70
C ARG A 101 -6.27 9.36 7.26
N VAL A 102 -6.21 8.77 6.07
CA VAL A 102 -4.96 8.21 5.51
C VAL A 102 -3.91 9.31 5.35
N LYS A 103 -4.30 10.49 4.84
CA LYS A 103 -3.38 11.62 4.66
C LYS A 103 -2.88 12.17 5.99
N GLU A 104 -3.74 12.26 7.00
CA GLU A 104 -3.34 12.67 8.36
C GLU A 104 -2.31 11.70 8.98
N LEU A 105 -2.51 10.38 8.79
CA LEU A 105 -1.57 9.38 9.26
C LEU A 105 -0.26 9.41 8.47
N ALA A 106 -0.34 9.57 7.14
CA ALA A 106 0.82 9.67 6.27
C ALA A 106 1.70 10.89 6.62
N ALA A 107 1.11 12.02 6.99
CA ALA A 107 1.86 13.20 7.42
C ALA A 107 2.73 12.95 8.66
N LYS A 108 2.30 12.04 9.55
CA LYS A 108 3.06 11.64 10.75
C LYS A 108 4.19 10.66 10.46
N GLU A 109 4.20 10.02 9.28
CA GLU A 109 5.31 9.15 8.86
C GLU A 109 6.55 9.97 8.49
N GLU A 110 6.38 11.25 8.16
CA GLU A 110 7.48 12.16 7.89
C GLU A 110 8.08 12.76 9.18
N GLU A 111 7.48 12.47 10.34
CA GLU A 111 7.80 13.13 11.60
C GLU A 111 9.01 12.46 12.29
N TYR A 112 10.19 12.98 11.93
CA TYR A 112 11.46 13.01 12.66
C TYR A 112 12.41 11.77 12.61
N LEU A 113 13.56 11.96 11.96
CA LEU A 113 14.80 11.25 12.27
C LEU A 113 15.62 12.11 13.24
N PRO A 114 15.85 11.67 14.49
CA PRO A 114 16.79 12.36 15.34
C PRO A 114 18.17 12.38 14.68
N PRO A 115 18.88 13.52 14.71
CA PRO A 115 20.27 13.54 14.26
C PRO A 115 21.08 12.54 15.09
N PRO A 116 22.09 11.88 14.50
CA PRO A 116 22.95 10.97 15.25
C PRO A 116 23.59 11.71 16.43
N THR A 117 23.57 11.10 17.61
CA THR A 117 24.35 11.58 18.74
C THR A 117 25.83 11.47 18.41
N LEU A 118 26.54 12.61 18.43
CA LEU A 118 28.00 12.62 18.33
C LEU A 118 28.58 11.86 19.55
N PRO A 119 29.63 11.05 19.37
CA PRO A 119 30.36 10.49 20.51
C PRO A 119 30.91 11.66 21.35
N GLU A 120 30.71 11.62 22.67
CA GLU A 120 31.36 12.58 23.57
C GLU A 120 32.88 12.46 23.38
N GLU A 121 33.53 13.56 22.99
CA GLU A 121 34.99 13.66 22.99
C GLU A 121 35.47 13.42 24.42
N LYS A 122 36.24 12.34 24.61
CA LYS A 122 36.97 12.04 25.86
C LYS A 122 38.35 12.66 25.83
#